data_AF-A0A918Y0Q7-F1
#
_entry.id   AF-A0A918Y0Q7-F1
#
_cell.length_a   1.000
_cell.length_b   1.000
_cell.length_c   1.000
_cell.angle_alpha   90.00
_cell.angle_beta   90.00
_cell.angle_gamma   90.00
#
_symmetry.space_group_name_H-M   'P 1'
#
loop_
_entity.id
_entity.type
_entity.pdbx_description
1 polymer ?
#
loop_
_entity_poly.entity_id
_entity_poly.type
_entity_poly.pdbx_seq_one_letter_code
_entity_poly.pdbx_strand_id
1 'polypeptide(L)'
;MTEQSDLIVVGAGPAGLAATAAALAGGLRVALVDSGTVVGGQYWRHPPEHARAAIPTEDLHHGLREYRALADALPAARAAGRLDLRTAHHVWSAVREDDGFAVHAADRREAPAETAVVLRAPRLLVATGAYDRQLPFPGWDLPGVLTIGGLQALLKGGGVTAGSRVALGGTGPFLLPVAAGLAARGAEVVAVCEAANPLAWLRHPGPLLRNPGKWGEGAGYAVALARHRVRVRPRTAIVRAEGDERVTAVRIASLAADGSPRPGTERRIEVDAVGIGWGFAPQLDLLVALGCDLTASDDGNAVVAVDDGQRTTVPGLYAAGEVCGVGGAPLAVAEGRLAAESVLADAGTAPVPGDPAARAKRLAAVRATVARQRAFARAMALAHPLPEAWSEWLTDETVVCRCEEVTAGAVRAACADGGAPDHRQVKQLTRAGMGWCQGRMCGPTVHCLAGRGRPYTPAERLVATPVTLGALADLDRRNSPARTE
;
A
#
# COMPACT_ATOMS: atom_id res chain seq x y z
N MET A 1 2.89 -18.78 29.63
CA MET A 1 3.49 -17.43 29.50
C MET A 1 4.44 -17.47 28.31
N THR A 2 4.05 -16.91 27.17
CA THR A 2 4.96 -16.75 26.02
C THR A 2 6.09 -15.81 26.44
N GLU A 3 7.33 -16.25 26.26
CA GLU A 3 8.49 -15.38 26.46
C GLU A 3 8.31 -14.07 25.66
N GLN A 4 8.54 -12.93 26.33
CA GLN A 4 8.29 -11.60 25.78
C GLN A 4 9.21 -11.36 24.56
N SER A 5 8.65 -10.88 23.44
CA SER A 5 9.45 -10.57 22.25
C SER A 5 10.26 -9.27 22.46
N ASP A 6 11.42 -9.16 21.82
CA ASP A 6 12.27 -7.97 21.90
C ASP A 6 11.84 -6.91 20.86
N LEU A 7 11.17 -7.34 19.79
CA LEU A 7 10.65 -6.52 18.70
C LEU A 7 9.31 -7.09 18.21
N ILE A 8 8.31 -6.22 18.01
CA ILE A 8 7.14 -6.52 17.18
C ILE A 8 7.32 -5.89 15.80
N VAL A 9 7.10 -6.67 14.74
CA VAL A 9 7.04 -6.20 13.34
C VAL A 9 5.60 -6.35 12.86
N VAL A 10 4.99 -5.25 12.41
CA VAL A 10 3.63 -5.23 11.85
C VAL A 10 3.71 -5.11 10.32
N GLY A 11 3.28 -6.15 9.63
CA GLY A 11 3.33 -6.30 8.18
C GLY A 11 4.43 -7.26 7.74
N ALA A 12 4.09 -8.31 6.98
CA ALA A 12 4.99 -9.30 6.41
C ALA A 12 5.16 -9.13 4.89
N GLY A 13 5.14 -7.87 4.43
CA GLY A 13 5.57 -7.49 3.09
C GLY A 13 7.10 -7.44 2.94
N PRO A 14 7.62 -6.91 1.83
CA PRO A 14 9.07 -6.84 1.58
C PRO A 14 9.89 -6.17 2.69
N ALA A 15 9.42 -5.04 3.23
CA ALA A 15 10.09 -4.36 4.34
C ALA A 15 10.09 -5.18 5.63
N GLY A 16 8.91 -5.66 6.05
CA GLY A 16 8.78 -6.40 7.31
C GLY A 16 9.47 -7.76 7.30
N LEU A 17 9.47 -8.48 6.17
CA LEU A 17 10.25 -9.71 6.02
C LEU A 17 11.75 -9.45 6.11
N ALA A 18 12.23 -8.40 5.42
CA ALA A 18 13.63 -8.03 5.45
C ALA A 18 14.09 -7.58 6.84
N ALA A 19 13.25 -6.82 7.55
CA ALA A 19 13.49 -6.39 8.92
C ALA A 19 13.51 -7.58 9.89
N THR A 20 12.53 -8.47 9.78
CA THR A 20 12.42 -9.68 10.63
C THR A 20 13.64 -10.57 10.45
N ALA A 21 14.02 -10.88 9.21
CA ALA A 21 15.20 -11.71 8.93
C ALA A 21 16.48 -11.10 9.48
N ALA A 22 16.68 -9.78 9.33
CA ALA A 22 17.85 -9.08 9.86
C ALA A 22 17.87 -9.02 11.40
N ALA A 23 16.73 -8.76 12.05
CA ALA A 23 16.61 -8.75 13.50
C ALA A 23 16.87 -10.14 14.11
N LEU A 24 16.33 -11.20 13.49
CA LEU A 24 16.61 -12.59 13.86
C LEU A 24 18.09 -12.95 13.66
N ALA A 25 18.71 -12.52 12.56
CA ALA A 25 20.15 -12.72 12.37
C ALA A 25 20.97 -12.01 13.45
N GLY A 26 20.50 -10.85 13.94
CA GLY A 26 21.12 -10.07 15.01
C GLY A 26 20.90 -10.55 16.44
N GLY A 27 20.17 -11.65 16.64
CA GLY A 27 19.98 -12.25 17.97
C GLY A 27 18.66 -11.91 18.68
N LEU A 28 17.82 -11.04 18.11
CA LEU A 28 16.54 -10.67 18.72
C LEU A 28 15.47 -11.76 18.60
N ARG A 29 14.54 -11.80 19.55
CA ARG A 29 13.25 -12.50 19.42
C ARG A 29 12.23 -11.56 18.82
N VAL A 30 11.53 -12.02 17.78
CA VAL A 30 10.64 -11.18 16.98
C VAL A 30 9.23 -11.76 16.98
N ALA A 31 8.23 -10.92 17.21
CA ALA A 31 6.85 -11.20 16.86
C ALA A 31 6.52 -10.54 15.52
N LEU A 32 6.24 -11.34 14.47
CA LEU A 32 5.84 -10.85 13.16
C LEU A 32 4.34 -11.07 12.97
N VAL A 33 3.60 -9.98 12.75
CA VAL A 33 2.13 -10.00 12.61
C VAL A 33 1.74 -9.52 11.23
N ASP A 34 0.89 -10.26 10.54
CA ASP A 34 0.36 -9.87 9.23
C ASP A 34 -1.10 -10.31 9.06
N SER A 35 -1.86 -9.49 8.32
CA SER A 35 -3.27 -9.77 8.02
C SER A 35 -3.44 -10.81 6.91
N GLY A 36 -2.44 -11.04 6.07
CA GLY A 36 -2.42 -12.09 5.06
C GLY A 36 -2.30 -13.47 5.69
N THR A 37 -2.87 -14.47 5.02
CA THR A 37 -2.74 -15.88 5.39
C THR A 37 -1.34 -16.43 5.13
N VAL A 38 -0.59 -15.81 4.21
CA VAL A 38 0.79 -16.15 3.82
C VAL A 38 1.63 -14.87 3.79
N VAL A 39 2.90 -14.98 4.15
CA VAL A 39 3.86 -13.86 4.09
C VAL A 39 4.20 -13.48 2.65
N GLY A 40 4.57 -12.22 2.44
CA GLY A 40 4.94 -11.68 1.12
C GLY A 40 4.25 -10.35 0.79
N GLY A 41 3.21 -10.00 1.55
CA GLY A 41 2.42 -8.79 1.36
C GLY A 41 1.80 -8.71 -0.04
N GLN A 42 1.66 -7.49 -0.58
CA GLN A 42 1.05 -7.28 -1.90
C GLN A 42 1.98 -7.63 -3.07
N TYR A 43 3.30 -7.54 -2.88
CA TYR A 43 4.28 -7.71 -3.94
C TYR A 43 4.54 -9.20 -4.27
N TRP A 44 4.75 -10.01 -3.22
CA TRP A 44 4.86 -11.47 -3.31
C TRP A 44 3.57 -12.14 -2.86
N ARG A 45 2.43 -11.61 -3.30
CA ARG A 45 1.11 -12.16 -2.97
C ARG A 45 0.94 -13.55 -3.61
N HIS A 46 0.85 -14.59 -2.81
CA HIS A 46 0.62 -15.96 -3.27
C HIS A 46 -0.87 -16.34 -3.18
N PRO A 47 -1.34 -17.27 -4.03
CA PRO A 47 -2.64 -17.88 -3.84
C PRO A 47 -2.66 -18.71 -2.55
N PRO A 48 -3.82 -18.85 -1.89
CA PRO A 48 -3.93 -19.71 -0.72
C PRO A 48 -3.69 -21.17 -1.11
N GLU A 49 -3.11 -21.95 -0.20
CA GLU A 49 -2.67 -23.34 -0.44
C GLU A 49 -3.80 -24.28 -0.95
N HIS A 50 -5.05 -23.96 -0.64
CA HIS A 50 -6.22 -24.73 -1.06
C HIS A 50 -6.85 -24.28 -2.40
N ALA A 51 -6.24 -23.32 -3.12
CA ALA A 51 -6.75 -22.84 -4.41
C ALA A 51 -6.50 -23.86 -5.53
N ARG A 52 -7.24 -24.97 -5.53
CA ARG A 52 -7.10 -26.10 -6.47
C ARG A 52 -7.34 -25.75 -7.95
N ALA A 53 -7.91 -24.58 -8.24
CA ALA A 53 -8.21 -24.08 -9.58
C ALA A 53 -7.54 -22.72 -9.90
N ALA A 54 -6.59 -22.28 -9.09
CA ALA A 54 -5.89 -21.02 -9.35
C ALA A 54 -5.03 -21.12 -10.61
N ILE A 55 -5.09 -20.09 -11.46
CA ILE A 55 -4.15 -19.94 -12.56
C ILE A 55 -2.73 -19.79 -11.95
N PRO A 56 -1.72 -20.61 -12.33
CA PRO A 56 -0.37 -20.57 -11.75
C PRO A 56 0.27 -19.19 -11.95
N THR A 57 0.79 -18.50 -10.92
CA THR A 57 1.25 -17.09 -11.03
C THR A 57 2.74 -16.89 -10.76
N GLU A 58 3.52 -17.96 -10.61
CA GLU A 58 4.93 -17.93 -10.19
C GLU A 58 5.78 -17.04 -11.12
N ASP A 59 5.54 -17.10 -12.42
CA ASP A 59 6.20 -16.30 -13.47
C ASP A 59 5.89 -14.79 -13.38
N LEU A 60 4.80 -14.41 -12.72
CA LEU A 60 4.41 -13.01 -12.51
C LEU A 60 5.14 -12.36 -11.33
N HIS A 61 5.92 -13.12 -10.57
CA HIS A 61 6.64 -12.60 -9.40
C HIS A 61 8.06 -12.17 -9.75
N HIS A 62 8.32 -10.89 -9.51
CA HIS A 62 9.66 -10.33 -9.56
C HIS A 62 10.37 -10.54 -8.23
N GLY A 63 11.68 -10.78 -8.27
CA GLY A 63 12.49 -10.91 -7.06
C GLY A 63 12.19 -12.16 -6.21
N LEU A 64 11.66 -13.26 -6.80
CA LEU A 64 11.37 -14.50 -6.06
C LEU A 64 12.57 -15.07 -5.31
N ARG A 65 13.80 -14.89 -5.83
CA ARG A 65 15.02 -15.32 -5.12
C ARG A 65 15.19 -14.58 -3.80
N GLU A 66 14.91 -13.28 -3.78
CA GLU A 66 14.96 -12.45 -2.58
C GLU A 66 13.86 -12.87 -1.59
N TYR A 67 12.63 -13.07 -2.09
CA TYR A 67 11.52 -13.58 -1.28
C TYR A 67 11.88 -14.90 -0.60
N ARG A 68 12.35 -15.89 -1.37
CA ARG A 68 12.73 -17.21 -0.84
C ARG A 68 13.82 -17.07 0.22
N ALA A 69 14.88 -16.30 -0.06
CA ALA A 69 15.94 -16.08 0.92
C ALA A 69 15.43 -15.47 2.25
N LEU A 70 14.45 -14.56 2.19
CA LEU A 70 13.84 -13.97 3.39
C LEU A 70 12.87 -14.93 4.09
N ALA A 71 12.05 -15.65 3.32
CA ALA A 71 11.03 -16.57 3.84
C ALA A 71 11.66 -17.84 4.44
N ASP A 72 12.71 -18.38 3.82
CA ASP A 72 13.43 -19.59 4.25
C ASP A 72 14.12 -19.42 5.61
N ALA A 73 14.37 -18.18 6.04
CA ALA A 73 14.92 -17.88 7.36
C ALA A 73 13.89 -18.05 8.50
N LEU A 74 12.59 -18.00 8.21
CA LEU A 74 11.53 -17.97 9.22
C LEU A 74 11.29 -19.33 9.89
N PRO A 75 11.22 -20.49 9.18
CA PRO A 75 10.93 -21.79 9.81
C PRO A 75 11.93 -22.18 10.88
N ALA A 76 13.24 -22.00 10.62
CA ALA A 76 14.29 -22.32 11.58
C ALA A 76 14.20 -21.44 12.84
N ALA A 77 13.95 -20.14 12.67
CA ALA A 77 13.77 -19.23 13.79
C ALA A 77 12.52 -19.54 14.62
N ARG A 78 11.42 -19.96 13.96
CA ARG A 78 10.19 -20.40 14.63
C ARG A 78 10.42 -21.67 15.43
N ALA A 79 11.08 -22.67 14.85
CA ALA A 79 11.42 -23.92 15.54
C ALA A 79 12.33 -23.68 16.76
N ALA A 80 13.23 -22.70 16.68
CA ALA A 80 14.09 -22.27 17.78
C ALA A 80 13.39 -21.37 18.82
N GLY A 81 12.09 -21.10 18.70
CA GLY A 81 11.33 -20.23 19.62
C GLY A 81 11.69 -18.74 19.53
N ARG A 82 12.46 -18.32 18.52
CA ARG A 82 12.90 -16.92 18.33
C ARG A 82 11.97 -16.09 17.48
N LEU A 83 11.05 -16.73 16.77
CA LEU A 83 10.04 -16.07 15.94
C LEU A 83 8.63 -16.50 16.33
N ASP A 84 7.83 -15.53 16.77
CA ASP A 84 6.38 -15.66 16.87
C ASP A 84 5.70 -15.09 15.62
N LEU A 85 5.42 -15.95 14.64
CA LEU A 85 4.76 -15.55 13.39
C LEU A 85 3.23 -15.75 13.48
N ARG A 86 2.50 -14.65 13.35
CA ARG A 86 1.03 -14.53 13.43
C ARG A 86 0.46 -14.05 12.08
N THR A 87 0.11 -14.99 11.21
CA THR A 87 -0.62 -14.71 9.95
C THR A 87 -2.13 -14.70 10.18
N ALA A 88 -2.89 -14.07 9.28
CA ALA A 88 -4.32 -13.81 9.42
C ALA A 88 -4.69 -13.09 10.73
N HIS A 89 -3.77 -12.26 11.24
CA HIS A 89 -3.96 -11.42 12.42
C HIS A 89 -4.05 -9.96 12.00
N HIS A 90 -5.22 -9.37 12.22
CA HIS A 90 -5.51 -8.00 11.83
C HIS A 90 -5.21 -7.06 12.99
N VAL A 91 -4.10 -6.32 12.91
CA VAL A 91 -3.76 -5.28 13.89
C VAL A 91 -4.78 -4.15 13.78
N TRP A 92 -5.49 -3.89 14.88
CA TRP A 92 -6.51 -2.84 14.95
C TRP A 92 -6.11 -1.67 15.83
N SER A 93 -5.14 -1.83 16.74
CA SER A 93 -4.57 -0.72 17.48
C SER A 93 -3.14 -1.02 17.94
N ALA A 94 -2.37 0.04 18.15
CA ALA A 94 -1.07 -0.02 18.79
C ALA A 94 -0.97 1.17 19.75
N VAL A 95 -0.53 0.91 20.97
CA VAL A 95 -0.41 1.93 22.02
C VAL A 95 0.97 1.85 22.67
N ARG A 96 1.44 2.99 23.16
CA ARG A 96 2.66 3.08 23.95
C ARG A 96 2.34 2.73 25.40
N GLU A 97 3.16 1.86 25.99
CA GLU A 97 3.16 1.51 27.41
C GLU A 97 4.48 2.00 28.05
N ASP A 98 4.61 1.96 29.38
CA ASP A 98 5.77 2.48 30.10
C ASP A 98 7.08 1.76 29.69
N ASP A 99 6.99 0.46 29.40
CA ASP A 99 8.11 -0.42 29.05
C ASP A 99 8.15 -0.81 27.56
N GLY A 100 7.36 -0.16 26.71
CA GLY A 100 7.36 -0.46 25.27
C GLY A 100 6.05 -0.15 24.56
N PHE A 101 5.58 -1.14 23.81
CA PHE A 101 4.39 -1.06 22.97
C PHE A 101 3.50 -2.28 23.17
N ALA A 102 2.19 -2.05 23.23
CA ALA A 102 1.18 -3.07 23.08
C ALA A 102 0.53 -2.98 21.69
N VAL A 103 0.56 -4.10 20.97
CA VAL A 103 -0.07 -4.24 19.65
C VAL A 103 -1.28 -5.15 19.78
N HIS A 104 -2.45 -4.60 19.51
CA HIS A 104 -3.72 -5.29 19.58
C HIS A 104 -4.12 -5.79 18.19
N ALA A 105 -4.34 -7.10 18.08
CA ALA A 105 -4.74 -7.76 16.85
C ALA A 105 -5.98 -8.63 17.05
N ALA A 106 -6.72 -8.88 15.97
CA ALA A 106 -7.77 -9.88 15.91
C ALA A 106 -7.27 -11.07 15.08
N ASP A 107 -7.22 -12.25 15.69
CA ASP A 107 -7.03 -13.52 14.98
C ASP A 107 -8.29 -13.85 14.19
N ARG A 108 -8.15 -13.99 12.87
CA ARG A 108 -9.23 -14.26 11.91
C ARG A 108 -9.02 -15.54 11.11
N ARG A 109 -8.26 -16.50 11.63
CA ARG A 109 -8.01 -17.77 10.94
C ARG A 109 -9.29 -18.59 10.71
N GLU A 110 -10.27 -18.46 11.61
CA GLU A 110 -11.55 -19.19 11.56
C GLU A 110 -12.74 -18.23 11.42
N ALA A 111 -12.85 -17.55 10.28
CA ALA A 111 -13.98 -16.66 10.03
C ALA A 111 -15.33 -17.41 10.14
N PRO A 112 -16.39 -16.83 10.76
CA PRO A 112 -16.48 -15.45 11.24
C PRO A 112 -16.00 -15.22 12.68
N ALA A 113 -15.44 -16.22 13.36
CA ALA A 113 -14.93 -16.06 14.72
C ALA A 113 -13.70 -15.15 14.73
N GLU A 114 -13.64 -14.28 15.74
CA GLU A 114 -12.52 -13.38 15.97
C GLU A 114 -12.05 -13.51 17.42
N THR A 115 -10.76 -13.74 17.61
CA THR A 115 -10.16 -13.76 18.95
C THR A 115 -9.17 -12.63 19.06
N ALA A 116 -9.37 -11.72 20.02
CA ALA A 116 -8.42 -10.65 20.24
C ALA A 116 -7.14 -11.16 20.94
N VAL A 117 -6.01 -10.66 20.48
CA VAL A 117 -4.66 -10.97 20.94
C VAL A 117 -3.92 -9.67 21.20
N VAL A 118 -3.12 -9.64 22.27
CA VAL A 118 -2.22 -8.52 22.58
C VAL A 118 -0.78 -9.03 22.58
N LEU A 119 0.07 -8.35 21.83
CA LEU A 119 1.51 -8.61 21.79
C LEU A 119 2.23 -7.43 22.42
N ARG A 120 3.24 -7.70 23.25
CA ARG A 120 4.04 -6.68 23.93
C ARG A 120 5.53 -6.85 23.63
N ALA A 121 6.19 -5.73 23.36
CA ALA A 121 7.64 -5.67 23.17
C ALA A 121 8.15 -4.24 23.46
N PRO A 122 9.42 -4.09 23.86
CA PRO A 122 10.02 -2.77 24.08
C PRO A 122 10.17 -1.95 22.78
N ARG A 123 10.07 -2.58 21.61
CA ARG A 123 10.27 -1.95 20.30
C ARG A 123 9.22 -2.40 19.31
N LEU A 124 8.82 -1.49 18.41
CA LEU A 124 7.83 -1.71 17.37
C LEU A 124 8.35 -1.22 16.02
N LEU A 125 8.26 -2.05 14.99
CA LEU A 125 8.50 -1.67 13.60
C LEU A 125 7.20 -1.81 12.80
N VAL A 126 6.77 -0.71 12.18
CA VAL A 126 5.56 -0.69 11.32
C VAL A 126 5.96 -0.69 9.85
N ALA A 127 5.53 -1.72 9.13
CA ALA A 127 5.77 -1.94 7.71
C ALA A 127 4.45 -2.33 7.00
N THR A 128 3.39 -1.58 7.29
CA THR A 128 2.00 -1.85 6.84
C THR A 128 1.74 -1.58 5.36
N GLY A 129 2.71 -1.02 4.65
CA GLY A 129 2.60 -0.77 3.21
C GLY A 129 1.69 0.41 2.86
N ALA A 130 0.95 0.28 1.76
CA ALA A 130 0.11 1.32 1.20
C ALA A 130 -1.14 0.73 0.52
N TYR A 131 -2.18 1.56 0.38
CA TYR A 131 -3.37 1.27 -0.40
C TYR A 131 -3.25 1.83 -1.82
N ASP A 132 -4.05 1.33 -2.77
CA ASP A 132 -4.15 1.99 -4.07
C ASP A 132 -4.79 3.37 -3.92
N ARG A 133 -4.13 4.40 -4.43
CA ARG A 133 -4.69 5.74 -4.49
C ARG A 133 -5.80 5.78 -5.54
N GLN A 134 -6.98 6.25 -5.14
CA GLN A 134 -8.14 6.38 -6.03
C GLN A 134 -8.43 7.85 -6.34
N LEU A 135 -8.68 8.12 -7.61
CA LEU A 135 -9.31 9.36 -8.07
C LEU A 135 -10.65 8.97 -8.71
N PRO A 136 -11.79 9.38 -8.12
CA PRO A 136 -13.10 9.16 -8.70
C PRO A 136 -13.23 9.77 -10.10
N PHE A 137 -14.16 9.23 -10.86
CA PHE A 137 -14.65 9.77 -12.13
C PHE A 137 -16.08 9.26 -12.33
N PRO A 138 -16.91 9.89 -13.17
CA PRO A 138 -18.29 9.45 -13.40
C PRO A 138 -18.38 7.94 -13.71
N GLY A 139 -19.14 7.19 -12.91
CA GLY A 139 -19.36 5.75 -13.04
C GLY A 139 -18.27 4.84 -12.46
N TRP A 140 -17.25 5.38 -11.77
CA TRP A 140 -16.18 4.56 -11.16
C TRP A 140 -16.65 3.60 -10.05
N ASP A 141 -17.86 3.79 -9.57
CA ASP A 141 -18.54 2.99 -8.55
C ASP A 141 -19.28 1.78 -9.13
N LEU A 142 -19.41 1.68 -10.47
CA LEU A 142 -20.03 0.55 -11.13
C LEU A 142 -19.29 -0.77 -10.85
N PRO A 143 -20.03 -1.88 -10.63
CA PRO A 143 -19.44 -3.22 -10.60
C PRO A 143 -18.60 -3.50 -11.85
N GLY A 144 -17.42 -4.08 -11.66
CA GLY A 144 -16.40 -4.29 -12.70
C GLY A 144 -15.37 -3.16 -12.80
N VAL A 145 -15.59 -2.00 -12.16
CA VAL A 145 -14.54 -1.00 -11.96
C VAL A 145 -13.77 -1.33 -10.67
N LEU A 146 -12.51 -1.66 -10.84
CA LEU A 146 -11.60 -2.11 -9.79
C LEU A 146 -10.35 -1.26 -9.76
N THR A 147 -9.69 -1.26 -8.62
CA THR A 147 -8.36 -0.67 -8.52
C THR A 147 -7.35 -1.57 -9.24
N ILE A 148 -6.26 -0.99 -9.76
CA ILE A 148 -5.26 -1.76 -10.50
C ILE A 148 -4.58 -2.82 -9.61
N GLY A 149 -4.32 -2.51 -8.34
CA GLY A 149 -3.84 -3.43 -7.33
C GLY A 149 -4.89 -4.47 -6.94
N GLY A 150 -6.18 -4.12 -6.99
CA GLY A 150 -7.29 -5.06 -6.85
C GLY A 150 -7.33 -6.11 -7.97
N LEU A 151 -7.16 -5.69 -9.22
CA LEU A 151 -6.99 -6.62 -10.35
C LEU A 151 -5.77 -7.52 -10.16
N GLN A 152 -4.64 -6.96 -9.75
CA GLN A 152 -3.44 -7.75 -9.47
C GLN A 152 -3.66 -8.72 -8.31
N ALA A 153 -4.37 -8.32 -7.26
CA ALA A 153 -4.66 -9.16 -6.11
C ALA A 153 -5.57 -10.34 -6.48
N LEU A 154 -6.59 -10.12 -7.31
CA LEU A 154 -7.42 -11.19 -7.88
C LEU A 154 -6.58 -12.15 -8.72
N LEU A 155 -5.68 -11.62 -9.56
CA LEU A 155 -4.84 -12.44 -10.42
C LEU A 155 -3.82 -13.27 -9.63
N LYS A 156 -3.00 -12.63 -8.80
CA LYS A 156 -1.89 -13.28 -8.07
C LYS A 156 -2.36 -14.04 -6.83
N GLY A 157 -3.33 -13.50 -6.10
CA GLY A 157 -3.83 -14.10 -4.86
C GLY A 157 -5.06 -14.99 -5.04
N GLY A 158 -5.87 -14.73 -6.07
CA GLY A 158 -7.06 -15.55 -6.37
C GLY A 158 -6.86 -16.49 -7.55
N GLY A 159 -5.84 -16.27 -8.39
CA GLY A 159 -5.69 -17.02 -9.64
C GLY A 159 -6.83 -16.76 -10.62
N VAL A 160 -7.47 -15.59 -10.58
CA VAL A 160 -8.64 -15.26 -11.42
C VAL A 160 -8.51 -13.88 -12.06
N THR A 161 -9.07 -13.70 -13.25
CA THR A 161 -9.21 -12.39 -13.89
C THR A 161 -10.61 -11.83 -13.59
N ALA A 162 -10.72 -10.52 -13.36
CA ALA A 162 -12.01 -9.88 -13.06
C ALA A 162 -12.93 -9.72 -14.28
N GLY A 163 -12.41 -9.94 -15.48
CA GLY A 163 -13.10 -9.79 -16.75
C GLY A 163 -12.27 -10.39 -17.88
N SER A 164 -12.88 -10.49 -19.05
CA SER A 164 -12.27 -11.00 -20.28
C SER A 164 -11.77 -9.89 -21.19
N ARG A 165 -12.34 -8.68 -21.10
CA ARG A 165 -12.03 -7.53 -21.95
C ARG A 165 -11.83 -6.28 -21.11
N VAL A 166 -10.57 -5.93 -20.85
CA VAL A 166 -10.18 -5.03 -19.77
C VAL A 166 -9.54 -3.75 -20.30
N ALA A 167 -9.97 -2.59 -19.81
CA ALA A 167 -9.25 -1.33 -19.98
C ALA A 167 -8.58 -0.91 -18.67
N LEU A 168 -7.34 -0.43 -18.76
CA LEU A 168 -6.58 0.07 -17.62
C LEU A 168 -6.36 1.57 -17.77
N GLY A 169 -6.45 2.32 -16.69
CA GLY A 169 -6.27 3.77 -16.70
C GLY A 169 -5.62 4.28 -15.42
N GLY A 170 -4.85 5.36 -15.54
CA GLY A 170 -4.25 6.03 -14.39
C GLY A 170 -2.88 6.58 -14.71
N THR A 171 -1.97 6.56 -13.74
CA THR A 171 -0.60 7.06 -13.91
C THR A 171 0.41 6.13 -13.25
N GLY A 172 1.51 5.88 -13.94
CA GLY A 172 2.67 5.20 -13.38
C GLY A 172 2.93 3.81 -13.94
N PRO A 173 4.16 3.31 -13.73
CA PRO A 173 4.64 2.09 -14.36
C PRO A 173 3.90 0.83 -13.88
N PHE A 174 3.14 0.89 -12.78
CA PHE A 174 2.40 -0.26 -12.25
C PHE A 174 1.26 -0.73 -13.16
N LEU A 175 0.78 0.13 -14.07
CA LEU A 175 -0.19 -0.28 -15.11
C LEU A 175 0.37 -1.40 -16.01
N LEU A 176 1.68 -1.37 -16.30
CA LEU A 176 2.34 -2.27 -17.25
C LEU A 176 2.44 -3.73 -16.77
N PRO A 177 2.93 -4.06 -15.56
CA PRO A 177 2.94 -5.43 -15.08
C PRO A 177 1.54 -6.02 -14.93
N VAL A 178 0.55 -5.22 -14.55
CA VAL A 178 -0.84 -5.70 -14.45
C VAL A 178 -1.42 -5.97 -15.84
N ALA A 179 -1.20 -5.09 -16.81
CA ALA A 179 -1.58 -5.32 -18.21
C ALA A 179 -0.94 -6.59 -18.77
N ALA A 180 0.37 -6.75 -18.58
CA ALA A 180 1.12 -7.91 -19.06
C ALA A 180 0.64 -9.20 -18.40
N GLY A 181 0.41 -9.18 -17.07
CA GLY A 181 -0.11 -10.33 -16.34
C GLY A 181 -1.51 -10.76 -16.78
N LEU A 182 -2.43 -9.80 -16.94
CA LEU A 182 -3.78 -10.06 -17.43
C LEU A 182 -3.76 -10.64 -18.86
N ALA A 183 -2.97 -10.03 -19.75
CA ALA A 183 -2.84 -10.48 -21.13
C ALA A 183 -2.22 -11.88 -21.23
N ALA A 184 -1.20 -12.17 -20.41
CA ALA A 184 -0.59 -13.49 -20.32
C ALA A 184 -1.59 -14.58 -19.87
N ARG A 185 -2.68 -14.20 -19.17
CA ARG A 185 -3.75 -15.10 -18.72
C ARG A 185 -5.03 -15.02 -19.53
N GLY A 186 -4.91 -14.52 -20.77
CA GLY A 186 -5.99 -14.61 -21.75
C GLY A 186 -7.03 -13.48 -21.68
N ALA A 187 -6.87 -12.50 -20.78
CA ALA A 187 -7.71 -11.30 -20.83
C ALA A 187 -7.27 -10.40 -22.01
N GLU A 188 -8.24 -9.93 -22.79
CA GLU A 188 -8.03 -8.94 -23.85
C GLU A 188 -7.86 -7.55 -23.22
N VAL A 189 -6.62 -7.11 -23.03
CA VAL A 189 -6.33 -5.75 -22.55
C VAL A 189 -6.45 -4.76 -23.72
N VAL A 190 -7.63 -4.14 -23.86
CA VAL A 190 -7.98 -3.31 -25.03
C VAL A 190 -7.30 -1.94 -25.04
N ALA A 191 -6.96 -1.41 -23.87
CA ALA A 191 -6.25 -0.14 -23.74
C ALA A 191 -5.53 -0.05 -22.40
N VAL A 192 -4.36 0.59 -22.41
CA VAL A 192 -3.68 1.11 -21.21
C VAL A 192 -3.57 2.62 -21.37
N CYS A 193 -4.40 3.35 -20.64
CA CYS A 193 -4.46 4.81 -20.63
C CYS A 193 -3.52 5.35 -19.56
N GLU A 194 -2.31 5.75 -19.98
CA GLU A 194 -1.31 6.38 -19.13
C GLU A 194 -1.49 7.89 -19.20
N ALA A 195 -1.82 8.51 -18.08
CA ALA A 195 -2.05 9.95 -17.98
C ALA A 195 -0.76 10.75 -18.18
N ALA A 196 0.39 10.20 -17.75
CA ALA A 196 1.67 10.87 -17.85
C ALA A 196 2.16 11.00 -19.30
N ASN A 197 3.02 12.00 -19.49
CA ASN A 197 3.78 12.14 -20.72
C ASN A 197 5.09 11.36 -20.60
N PRO A 198 5.37 10.35 -21.44
CA PRO A 198 6.63 9.58 -21.36
C PRO A 198 7.88 10.46 -21.52
N LEU A 199 7.77 11.61 -22.19
CA LEU A 199 8.87 12.57 -22.30
C LEU A 199 9.23 13.25 -20.97
N ALA A 200 8.39 13.16 -19.93
CA ALA A 200 8.69 13.69 -18.59
C ALA A 200 9.95 13.07 -17.99
N TRP A 201 10.27 11.82 -18.33
CA TRP A 201 11.49 11.15 -17.91
C TRP A 201 12.78 11.83 -18.40
N LEU A 202 12.74 12.59 -19.50
CA LEU A 202 13.89 13.36 -19.99
C LEU A 202 14.33 14.46 -19.02
N ARG A 203 13.46 14.88 -18.10
CA ARG A 203 13.77 15.89 -17.06
C ARG A 203 14.51 15.27 -15.87
N HIS A 204 14.56 13.94 -15.78
CA HIS A 204 15.16 13.20 -14.65
C HIS A 204 16.07 12.05 -15.12
N PRO A 205 17.10 12.29 -15.95
CA PRO A 205 17.90 11.22 -16.55
C PRO A 205 18.82 10.50 -15.55
N GLY A 206 19.33 11.20 -14.54
CA GLY A 206 20.34 10.65 -13.61
C GLY A 206 19.88 9.37 -12.87
N PRO A 207 18.70 9.36 -12.23
CA PRO A 207 18.18 8.18 -11.55
C PRO A 207 17.88 7.00 -12.48
N LEU A 208 17.51 7.25 -13.75
CA LEU A 208 17.32 6.19 -14.75
C LEU A 208 18.64 5.50 -15.12
N LEU A 209 19.71 6.27 -15.30
CA LEU A 209 21.05 5.73 -15.64
C LEU A 209 21.63 4.90 -14.49
N ARG A 210 21.29 5.24 -13.25
CA ARG A 210 21.74 4.53 -12.03
C ARG A 210 20.95 3.26 -11.72
N ASN A 211 19.95 2.92 -12.54
CA ASN A 211 19.11 1.73 -12.34
C ASN A 211 18.95 0.92 -13.65
N PRO A 212 20.05 0.36 -14.20
CA PRO A 212 20.05 -0.32 -15.50
C PRO A 212 19.05 -1.50 -15.57
N GLY A 213 18.84 -2.22 -14.47
CA GLY A 213 17.88 -3.33 -14.41
C GLY A 213 16.43 -2.92 -14.70
N LYS A 214 16.06 -1.65 -14.47
CA LYS A 214 14.71 -1.14 -14.77
C LYS A 214 14.44 -1.02 -16.27
N TRP A 215 15.48 -0.83 -17.07
CA TRP A 215 15.37 -0.85 -18.53
C TRP A 215 15.04 -2.25 -19.05
N GLY A 216 15.70 -3.28 -18.51
CA GLY A 216 15.39 -4.67 -18.84
C GLY A 216 13.96 -5.06 -18.48
N GLU A 217 13.49 -4.63 -17.30
CA GLU A 217 12.10 -4.83 -16.86
C GLU A 217 11.11 -4.12 -17.80
N GLY A 218 11.34 -2.85 -18.12
CA GLY A 218 10.52 -2.08 -19.05
C GLY A 218 10.46 -2.67 -20.46
N ALA A 219 11.61 -3.12 -20.99
CA ALA A 219 11.68 -3.80 -22.27
C ALA A 219 10.90 -5.14 -22.26
N GLY A 220 10.98 -5.89 -21.16
CA GLY A 220 10.19 -7.09 -20.94
C GLY A 220 8.69 -6.84 -21.05
N TYR A 221 8.19 -5.80 -20.37
CA TYR A 221 6.78 -5.40 -20.50
C TYR A 221 6.45 -4.93 -21.92
N ALA A 222 7.29 -4.13 -22.56
CA ALA A 222 7.05 -3.67 -23.93
C ALA A 222 6.89 -4.84 -24.92
N VAL A 223 7.75 -5.87 -24.80
CA VAL A 223 7.66 -7.10 -25.59
C VAL A 223 6.38 -7.88 -25.26
N ALA A 224 6.03 -8.05 -23.98
CA ALA A 224 4.80 -8.73 -23.58
C ALA A 224 3.55 -8.03 -24.14
N LEU A 225 3.46 -6.72 -23.97
CA LEU A 225 2.34 -5.91 -24.47
C LEU A 225 2.25 -5.96 -26.00
N ALA A 226 3.38 -5.89 -26.71
CA ALA A 226 3.42 -6.00 -28.17
C ALA A 226 2.93 -7.38 -28.66
N ARG A 227 3.34 -8.47 -27.99
CA ARG A 227 2.90 -9.85 -28.31
C ARG A 227 1.38 -10.00 -28.21
N HIS A 228 0.77 -9.37 -27.21
CA HIS A 228 -0.68 -9.39 -27.00
C HIS A 228 -1.42 -8.22 -27.67
N ARG A 229 -0.73 -7.42 -28.50
CA ARG A 229 -1.27 -6.25 -29.22
C ARG A 229 -1.96 -5.22 -28.29
N VAL A 230 -1.48 -5.11 -27.05
CA VAL A 230 -2.03 -4.17 -26.06
C VAL A 230 -1.66 -2.75 -26.43
N ARG A 231 -2.67 -1.89 -26.55
CA ARG A 231 -2.48 -0.49 -26.96
C ARG A 231 -2.24 0.42 -25.76
N VAL A 232 -0.98 0.78 -25.54
CA VAL A 232 -0.60 1.83 -24.57
C VAL A 232 -0.85 3.21 -25.20
N ARG A 233 -1.58 4.06 -24.49
CA ARG A 233 -1.98 5.41 -24.91
C ARG A 233 -1.45 6.42 -23.88
N PRO A 234 -0.32 7.09 -24.15
CA PRO A 234 0.17 8.14 -23.27
C PRO A 234 -0.75 9.37 -23.33
N ARG A 235 -0.67 10.22 -22.31
CA ARG A 235 -1.51 11.42 -22.16
C ARG A 235 -2.99 11.12 -22.39
N THR A 236 -3.47 10.00 -21.89
CA THR A 236 -4.87 9.56 -22.05
C THR A 236 -5.39 9.06 -20.71
N ALA A 237 -6.62 9.40 -20.35
CA ALA A 237 -7.29 8.86 -19.17
C ALA A 237 -8.63 8.21 -19.52
N ILE A 238 -9.08 7.32 -18.65
CA ILE A 238 -10.48 6.90 -18.57
C ILE A 238 -11.21 7.99 -17.79
N VAL A 239 -12.21 8.62 -18.40
CA VAL A 239 -12.91 9.78 -17.84
C VAL A 239 -14.36 9.50 -17.47
N ARG A 240 -14.94 8.38 -17.95
CA ARG A 240 -16.27 7.90 -17.58
C ARG A 240 -16.33 6.39 -17.75
N ALA A 241 -16.99 5.71 -16.82
CA ALA A 241 -17.48 4.35 -17.00
C ALA A 241 -18.99 4.38 -17.28
N GLU A 242 -19.45 3.48 -18.13
CA GLU A 242 -20.83 3.39 -18.60
C GLU A 242 -21.39 1.98 -18.34
N GLY A 243 -22.63 1.93 -17.91
CA GLY A 243 -23.38 0.71 -17.64
C GLY A 243 -24.45 0.95 -16.57
N ASP A 244 -25.41 0.03 -16.50
CA ASP A 244 -26.48 0.07 -15.51
C ASP A 244 -26.12 -0.81 -14.29
N GLU A 245 -26.14 -2.14 -14.46
CA GLU A 245 -25.82 -3.08 -13.37
C GLU A 245 -24.30 -3.30 -13.19
N ARG A 246 -23.52 -3.13 -14.26
CA ARG A 246 -22.07 -3.31 -14.30
C ARG A 246 -21.49 -2.50 -15.46
N VAL A 247 -20.18 -2.29 -15.43
CA VAL A 247 -19.48 -1.64 -16.53
C VAL A 247 -19.62 -2.47 -17.83
N THR A 248 -19.98 -1.79 -18.91
CA THR A 248 -20.05 -2.36 -20.27
C THR A 248 -19.22 -1.57 -21.26
N ALA A 249 -18.87 -0.32 -20.91
CA ALA A 249 -17.96 0.51 -21.68
C ALA A 249 -17.28 1.56 -20.81
N VAL A 250 -16.20 2.11 -21.33
CA VAL A 250 -15.55 3.31 -20.81
C VAL A 250 -15.41 4.35 -21.90
N ARG A 251 -15.40 5.62 -21.50
CA ARG A 251 -14.91 6.72 -22.34
C ARG A 251 -13.48 7.05 -21.95
N ILE A 252 -12.61 7.07 -22.95
CA ILE A 252 -11.24 7.56 -22.83
C ILE A 252 -11.12 8.92 -23.51
N ALA A 253 -10.27 9.79 -23.00
CA ALA A 253 -9.99 11.10 -23.59
C ALA A 253 -8.50 11.43 -23.53
N SER A 254 -8.01 12.19 -24.52
CA SER A 254 -6.67 12.76 -24.48
C SER A 254 -6.60 13.85 -23.42
N LEU A 255 -5.48 13.96 -22.72
CA LEU A 255 -5.28 14.97 -21.68
C LEU A 255 -4.52 16.20 -22.21
N ALA A 256 -4.86 17.37 -21.68
CA ALA A 256 -4.09 18.60 -21.83
C ALA A 256 -2.80 18.56 -20.96
N ALA A 257 -2.16 19.70 -20.74
CA ALA A 257 -0.91 19.76 -19.97
C ALA A 257 -1.16 19.78 -18.45
N ASP A 258 -2.24 20.44 -18.04
CA ASP A 258 -2.80 20.48 -16.68
C ASP A 258 -3.54 19.18 -16.30
N GLY A 259 -3.71 18.28 -17.26
CA GLY A 259 -4.44 17.03 -17.07
C GLY A 259 -5.95 17.12 -17.30
N SER A 260 -6.49 18.23 -17.81
CA SER A 260 -7.90 18.29 -18.19
C SER A 260 -8.20 17.41 -19.42
N PRO A 261 -9.36 16.74 -19.53
CA PRO A 261 -9.74 15.99 -20.72
C PRO A 261 -9.98 16.96 -21.88
N ARG A 262 -9.42 16.68 -23.04
CA ARG A 262 -9.60 17.52 -24.24
C ARG A 262 -10.96 17.25 -24.88
N PRO A 263 -11.84 18.26 -25.01
CA PRO A 263 -13.13 18.10 -25.67
C PRO A 263 -12.99 17.59 -27.11
N GLY A 264 -13.89 16.69 -27.53
CA GLY A 264 -13.92 16.12 -28.87
C GLY A 264 -12.90 15.00 -29.11
N THR A 265 -12.11 14.63 -28.10
CA THR A 265 -11.17 13.50 -28.18
C THR A 265 -11.71 12.22 -27.57
N GLU A 266 -12.92 12.27 -27.02
CA GLU A 266 -13.55 11.16 -26.33
C GLU A 266 -13.79 9.98 -27.28
N ARG A 267 -13.47 8.78 -26.82
CA ARG A 267 -13.75 7.53 -27.53
C ARG A 267 -14.36 6.53 -26.58
N ARG A 268 -15.46 5.92 -27.00
CA ARG A 268 -16.09 4.82 -26.28
C ARG A 268 -15.37 3.51 -26.62
N ILE A 269 -15.07 2.71 -25.59
CA ILE A 269 -14.46 1.38 -25.71
C ILE A 269 -15.29 0.42 -24.88
N GLU A 270 -15.74 -0.67 -25.49
CA GLU A 270 -16.46 -1.74 -24.80
C GLU A 270 -15.51 -2.59 -23.96
N VAL A 271 -15.93 -2.85 -22.73
CA VAL A 271 -15.17 -3.58 -21.70
C VAL A 271 -16.12 -4.27 -20.74
N ASP A 272 -15.65 -5.32 -20.06
CA ASP A 272 -16.38 -5.97 -18.96
C ASP A 272 -15.70 -5.75 -17.59
N ALA A 273 -14.47 -5.26 -17.58
CA ALA A 273 -13.77 -4.83 -16.38
C ALA A 273 -12.84 -3.63 -16.64
N VAL A 274 -12.60 -2.84 -15.60
CA VAL A 274 -11.75 -1.64 -15.65
C VAL A 274 -10.79 -1.65 -14.48
N GLY A 275 -9.51 -1.36 -14.74
CA GLY A 275 -8.48 -1.21 -13.71
C GLY A 275 -8.01 0.23 -13.59
N ILE A 276 -8.15 0.83 -12.42
CA ILE A 276 -7.78 2.23 -12.18
C ILE A 276 -6.66 2.34 -11.15
N GLY A 277 -5.59 3.07 -11.48
CA GLY A 277 -4.42 3.19 -10.61
C GLY A 277 -3.73 4.55 -10.66
N TRP A 278 -3.81 5.30 -9.57
CA TRP A 278 -3.21 6.65 -9.48
C TRP A 278 -2.01 6.70 -8.54
N GLY A 279 -1.23 5.61 -8.50
CA GLY A 279 -0.21 5.39 -7.49
C GLY A 279 -0.79 4.81 -6.20
N PHE A 280 -0.08 5.00 -5.09
CA PHE A 280 -0.43 4.41 -3.80
C PHE A 280 -0.50 5.48 -2.71
N ALA A 281 -1.28 5.21 -1.66
CA ALA A 281 -1.42 6.05 -0.47
C ALA A 281 -0.92 5.27 0.76
N PRO A 282 0.12 5.74 1.46
CA PRO A 282 0.69 5.09 2.63
C PRO A 282 -0.35 4.71 3.71
N GLN A 283 -0.23 3.51 4.29
CA GLN A 283 -1.09 3.05 5.38
C GLN A 283 -0.58 3.57 6.72
N LEU A 284 -0.98 4.79 7.07
CA LEU A 284 -0.47 5.53 8.24
C LEU A 284 -1.29 5.33 9.53
N ASP A 285 -2.34 4.51 9.49
CA ASP A 285 -3.35 4.41 10.56
C ASP A 285 -2.75 4.22 11.97
N LEU A 286 -1.79 3.29 12.11
CA LEU A 286 -1.13 3.02 13.40
C LEU A 286 -0.12 4.10 13.78
N LEU A 287 0.58 4.66 12.79
CA LEU A 287 1.68 5.62 13.02
C LEU A 287 1.13 6.99 13.44
N VAL A 288 0.01 7.41 12.86
CA VAL A 288 -0.69 8.64 13.26
C VAL A 288 -1.21 8.51 14.69
N ALA A 289 -1.83 7.38 15.04
CA ALA A 289 -2.35 7.13 16.39
C ALA A 289 -1.24 7.03 17.46
N LEU A 290 -0.04 6.58 17.07
CA LEU A 290 1.14 6.55 17.94
C LEU A 290 1.83 7.93 18.08
N GLY A 291 1.34 8.95 17.38
CA GLY A 291 1.87 10.31 17.46
C GLY A 291 3.14 10.55 16.63
N CYS A 292 3.37 9.77 15.57
CA CYS A 292 4.49 10.05 14.67
C CYS A 292 4.29 11.34 13.88
N ASP A 293 5.38 12.08 13.71
CA ASP A 293 5.40 13.22 12.80
C ASP A 293 5.32 12.75 11.34
N LEU A 294 4.62 13.53 10.53
CA LEU A 294 4.46 13.29 9.10
C LEU A 294 5.20 14.36 8.30
N THR A 295 5.71 13.95 7.14
CA THR A 295 6.26 14.86 6.13
C THR A 295 5.58 14.61 4.78
N ALA A 296 5.74 15.53 3.83
CA ALA A 296 5.20 15.39 2.49
C ALA A 296 6.19 14.65 1.57
N SER A 297 5.68 13.75 0.73
CA SER A 297 6.45 13.14 -0.37
C SER A 297 6.20 13.86 -1.71
N ASP A 298 7.11 13.66 -2.67
CA ASP A 298 7.05 14.31 -3.99
C ASP A 298 5.79 13.92 -4.81
N ASP A 299 5.11 12.82 -4.47
CA ASP A 299 3.85 12.38 -5.09
C ASP A 299 2.59 12.95 -4.40
N GLY A 300 2.76 13.88 -3.46
CA GLY A 300 1.69 14.56 -2.74
C GLY A 300 1.06 13.77 -1.59
N ASN A 301 1.62 12.61 -1.20
CA ASN A 301 1.19 11.92 0.01
C ASN A 301 1.79 12.54 1.29
N ALA A 302 1.11 12.32 2.41
CA ALA A 302 1.77 12.32 3.70
C ALA A 302 2.49 10.97 3.91
N VAL A 303 3.69 11.01 4.49
CA VAL A 303 4.52 9.84 4.85
C VAL A 303 5.09 10.04 6.26
N VAL A 304 5.51 8.97 6.92
CA VAL A 304 6.14 9.09 8.25
C VAL A 304 7.53 9.71 8.13
N ALA A 305 7.79 10.70 8.98
CA ALA A 305 9.13 11.26 9.14
C ALA A 305 10.05 10.25 9.84
N VAL A 306 11.15 9.89 9.18
CA VAL A 306 12.17 8.98 9.71
C VAL A 306 13.58 9.55 9.53
N ASP A 307 14.49 9.17 10.42
CA ASP A 307 15.92 9.48 10.29
C ASP A 307 16.63 8.59 9.23
N ASP A 308 17.92 8.80 9.05
CA ASP A 308 18.79 8.00 8.16
C ASP A 308 18.94 6.52 8.57
N GLY A 309 18.36 6.13 9.70
CA GLY A 309 18.31 4.78 10.24
C GLY A 309 16.89 4.21 10.33
N GLN A 310 15.87 4.85 9.76
CA GLN A 310 14.46 4.43 9.85
C GLN A 310 13.83 4.54 11.27
N ARG A 311 14.39 5.33 12.18
CA ARG A 311 13.75 5.68 13.46
C ARG A 311 12.70 6.75 13.22
N THR A 312 11.54 6.61 13.85
CA THR A 312 10.51 7.66 13.84
C THR A 312 10.80 8.71 14.93
N THR A 313 9.96 9.74 15.03
CA THR A 313 10.03 10.72 16.13
C THR A 313 9.60 10.15 17.49
N VAL A 314 8.98 8.96 17.52
CA VAL A 314 8.59 8.27 18.75
C VAL A 314 9.70 7.28 19.15
N PRO A 315 10.30 7.42 20.35
CA PRO A 315 11.37 6.51 20.79
C PRO A 315 10.92 5.05 20.84
N GLY A 316 11.75 4.15 20.27
CA GLY A 316 11.47 2.71 20.20
C GLY A 316 10.53 2.30 19.05
N LEU A 317 10.03 3.27 18.26
CA LEU A 317 9.18 3.05 17.09
C LEU A 317 9.95 3.31 15.79
N TYR A 318 9.90 2.35 14.89
CA TYR A 318 10.58 2.35 13.59
C TYR A 318 9.54 2.19 12.47
N ALA A 319 9.85 2.69 11.27
CA ALA A 319 8.99 2.55 10.10
C ALA A 319 9.82 2.20 8.87
N ALA A 320 9.30 1.35 7.98
CA ALA A 320 10.00 0.97 6.75
C ALA A 320 9.04 0.60 5.62
N GLY A 321 9.49 0.80 4.38
CA GLY A 321 8.68 0.54 3.19
C GLY A 321 7.76 1.69 2.86
N GLU A 322 6.59 1.39 2.30
CA GLU A 322 5.74 2.40 1.65
C GLU A 322 5.17 3.43 2.64
N VAL A 323 5.18 3.15 3.95
CA VAL A 323 4.85 4.12 5.01
C VAL A 323 5.83 5.30 5.09
N CYS A 324 7.07 5.11 4.61
CA CYS A 324 8.11 6.14 4.49
C CYS A 324 8.15 6.79 3.10
N GLY A 325 7.25 6.39 2.19
CA GLY A 325 7.20 6.85 0.81
C GLY A 325 7.18 5.70 -0.19
N VAL A 326 6.42 5.88 -1.27
CA VAL A 326 6.20 4.84 -2.29
C VAL A 326 7.44 4.71 -3.19
N GLY A 327 8.29 3.72 -2.91
CA GLY A 327 9.48 3.44 -3.72
C GLY A 327 9.61 2.00 -4.24
N GLY A 328 8.63 1.14 -3.95
CA GLY A 328 8.57 -0.24 -4.41
C GLY A 328 9.47 -1.20 -3.63
N ALA A 329 9.31 -2.50 -3.94
CA ALA A 329 9.87 -3.59 -3.15
C ALA A 329 11.40 -3.53 -2.91
N PRO A 330 12.26 -3.15 -3.87
CA PRO A 330 13.70 -3.05 -3.61
C PRO A 330 14.06 -1.99 -2.56
N LEU A 331 13.35 -0.85 -2.54
CA LEU A 331 13.53 0.16 -1.49
C LEU A 331 13.01 -0.40 -0.16
N ALA A 332 11.82 -0.98 -0.15
CA ALA A 332 11.20 -1.53 1.05
C ALA A 332 12.09 -2.59 1.74
N VAL A 333 12.68 -3.52 0.98
CA VAL A 333 13.66 -4.50 1.52
C VAL A 333 14.88 -3.81 2.14
N ALA A 334 15.43 -2.79 1.46
CA ALA A 334 16.61 -2.08 1.95
C ALA A 334 16.31 -1.26 3.22
N GLU A 335 15.17 -0.58 3.27
CA GLU A 335 14.70 0.14 4.46
C GLU A 335 14.38 -0.81 5.61
N GLY A 336 13.77 -1.97 5.36
CA GLY A 336 13.53 -2.99 6.37
C GLY A 336 14.82 -3.48 7.03
N ARG A 337 15.86 -3.77 6.21
CA ARG A 337 17.20 -4.11 6.72
C ARG A 337 17.82 -3.00 7.55
N LEU A 338 17.72 -1.76 7.08
CA LEU A 338 18.27 -0.59 7.75
C LEU A 338 17.58 -0.34 9.11
N ALA A 339 16.25 -0.48 9.15
CA ALA A 339 15.47 -0.37 10.37
C ALA A 339 15.88 -1.44 11.39
N ALA A 340 16.08 -2.69 10.97
CA ALA A 340 16.53 -3.76 11.86
C ALA A 340 17.93 -3.49 12.44
N GLU A 341 18.87 -2.94 11.67
CA GLU A 341 20.19 -2.55 12.19
C GLU A 341 20.07 -1.44 13.25
N SER A 342 19.15 -0.49 13.06
CA SER A 342 18.84 0.52 14.07
C SER A 342 18.21 -0.06 15.33
N VAL A 343 17.26 -1.00 15.18
CA VAL A 343 16.68 -1.73 16.32
C VAL A 343 17.77 -2.45 17.11
N LEU A 344 18.69 -3.16 16.44
CA LEU A 344 19.79 -3.88 17.09
C LEU A 344 20.74 -2.94 17.84
N ALA A 345 21.07 -1.79 17.23
CA ALA A 345 21.89 -0.78 17.89
C ALA A 345 21.21 -0.25 19.17
N ASP A 346 19.92 0.08 19.09
CA ASP A 346 19.16 0.64 20.21
C ASP A 346 18.77 -0.43 21.25
N ALA A 347 18.84 -1.71 20.88
CA ALA A 347 18.69 -2.85 21.79
C ALA A 347 19.94 -3.11 22.63
N GLY A 348 21.08 -2.50 22.28
CA GLY A 348 22.35 -2.82 22.94
C GLY A 348 22.74 -4.29 22.78
N THR A 349 22.19 -4.99 21.77
CA THR A 349 22.54 -6.38 21.51
C THR A 349 24.04 -6.48 21.26
N ALA A 350 24.70 -7.40 21.97
CA ALA A 350 26.09 -7.72 21.70
C ALA A 350 26.21 -8.04 20.20
N PRO A 351 27.19 -7.46 19.49
CA PRO A 351 27.40 -7.79 18.09
C PRO A 351 27.49 -9.31 17.94
N VAL A 352 26.70 -9.87 17.01
CA VAL A 352 26.87 -11.27 16.62
C VAL A 352 28.35 -11.49 16.29
N PRO A 353 29.00 -12.57 16.76
CA PRO A 353 30.41 -12.84 16.49
C PRO A 353 30.70 -12.69 14.99
N GLY A 354 31.60 -11.76 14.65
CA GLY A 354 31.91 -11.41 13.27
C GLY A 354 32.78 -10.17 13.16
N ASP A 355 33.31 -9.94 11.96
CA ASP A 355 34.19 -8.80 11.67
C ASP A 355 33.41 -7.46 11.73
N PRO A 356 33.74 -6.55 12.67
CA PRO A 356 33.11 -5.23 12.76
C PRO A 356 33.25 -4.40 11.47
N ALA A 357 34.37 -4.52 10.75
CA ALA A 357 34.59 -3.81 9.50
C ALA A 357 33.65 -4.33 8.40
N ALA A 358 33.45 -5.65 8.33
CA ALA A 358 32.47 -6.25 7.43
C ALA A 358 31.04 -5.79 7.74
N ARG A 359 30.66 -5.66 9.02
CA ARG A 359 29.34 -5.13 9.42
C ARG A 359 29.17 -3.68 8.98
N ALA A 360 30.15 -2.81 9.26
CA ALA A 360 30.12 -1.42 8.86
C ALA A 360 30.01 -1.26 7.32
N LYS A 361 30.76 -2.07 6.56
CA LYS A 361 30.68 -2.11 5.10
C LYS A 361 29.31 -2.54 4.58
N ARG A 362 28.69 -3.57 5.19
CA ARG A 362 27.32 -3.99 4.83
C ARG A 362 26.31 -2.88 5.09
N LEU A 363 26.38 -2.24 6.26
CA LEU A 363 25.48 -1.14 6.61
C LEU A 363 25.63 0.05 5.64
N ALA A 364 26.87 0.42 5.30
CA ALA A 364 27.14 1.46 4.31
C ALA A 364 26.54 1.11 2.93
N ALA A 365 26.64 -0.15 2.50
CA ALA A 365 26.04 -0.59 1.24
C ALA A 365 24.50 -0.56 1.25
N VAL A 366 23.88 -0.91 2.39
CA VAL A 366 22.42 -0.78 2.56
C VAL A 366 21.99 0.69 2.48
N ARG A 367 22.68 1.59 3.19
CA ARG A 367 22.42 3.04 3.13
C ARG A 367 22.55 3.60 1.71
N ALA A 368 23.61 3.21 0.99
CA ALA A 368 23.80 3.62 -0.41
C ALA A 368 22.66 3.12 -1.31
N THR A 369 22.15 1.90 -1.05
CA THR A 369 21.00 1.33 -1.77
C THR A 369 19.73 2.11 -1.48
N VAL A 370 19.43 2.43 -0.21
CA VAL A 370 18.29 3.25 0.18
C VAL A 370 18.35 4.62 -0.52
N ALA A 371 19.48 5.32 -0.44
CA ALA A 371 19.65 6.63 -1.08
C ALA A 371 19.42 6.58 -2.61
N ARG A 372 19.99 5.57 -3.29
CA ARG A 372 19.81 5.37 -4.73
C ARG A 372 18.36 5.07 -5.10
N GLN A 373 17.68 4.24 -4.33
CA GLN A 373 16.30 3.85 -4.61
C GLN A 373 15.31 4.97 -4.28
N ARG A 374 15.54 5.75 -3.20
CA ARG A 374 14.76 6.98 -2.91
C ARG A 374 14.88 8.00 -4.05
N ALA A 375 16.09 8.22 -4.57
CA ALA A 375 16.28 9.11 -5.71
C ALA A 375 15.53 8.64 -6.97
N PHE A 376 15.43 7.31 -7.18
CA PHE A 376 14.65 6.73 -8.27
C PHE A 376 13.14 6.87 -8.04
N ALA A 377 12.66 6.59 -6.83
CA ALA A 377 11.26 6.77 -6.45
C ALA A 377 10.80 8.22 -6.65
N ARG A 378 11.63 9.18 -6.23
CA ARG A 378 11.40 10.61 -6.48
C ARG A 378 11.30 10.95 -7.96
N ALA A 379 12.23 10.47 -8.79
CA ALA A 379 12.16 10.69 -10.23
C ALA A 379 10.91 10.07 -10.86
N MET A 380 10.49 8.90 -10.39
CA MET A 380 9.27 8.24 -10.85
C MET A 380 8.01 9.05 -10.48
N ALA A 381 7.92 9.54 -9.24
CA ALA A 381 6.82 10.40 -8.80
C ALA A 381 6.70 11.68 -9.65
N LEU A 382 7.84 12.32 -9.93
CA LEU A 382 7.88 13.54 -10.75
C LEU A 382 7.59 13.28 -12.23
N ALA A 383 7.93 12.09 -12.75
CA ALA A 383 7.64 11.71 -14.13
C ALA A 383 6.19 11.26 -14.34
N HIS A 384 5.52 10.80 -13.28
CA HIS A 384 4.14 10.31 -13.29
C HIS A 384 3.27 11.07 -12.28
N PRO A 385 3.12 12.40 -12.42
CA PRO A 385 2.32 13.18 -11.49
C PRO A 385 0.83 12.82 -11.61
N LEU A 386 0.08 13.15 -10.57
CA LEU A 386 -1.38 13.20 -10.69
C LEU A 386 -1.78 14.33 -11.65
N PRO A 387 -2.84 14.18 -12.44
CA PRO A 387 -3.40 15.27 -13.23
C PRO A 387 -3.84 16.40 -12.27
N GLU A 388 -3.36 17.63 -12.47
CA GLU A 388 -3.65 18.75 -11.57
C GLU A 388 -5.15 19.10 -11.58
N ALA A 389 -5.73 19.15 -12.77
CA ALA A 389 -7.15 19.44 -12.99
C ALA A 389 -8.07 18.23 -12.76
N TRP A 390 -7.61 17.12 -12.15
CA TRP A 390 -8.42 15.89 -12.04
C TRP A 390 -9.78 16.10 -11.37
N SER A 391 -9.84 16.97 -10.35
CA SER A 391 -11.08 17.23 -9.60
C SER A 391 -12.19 17.87 -10.42
N GLU A 392 -11.84 18.46 -11.57
CA GLU A 392 -12.77 19.10 -12.52
C GLU A 392 -13.44 18.06 -13.42
N TRP A 393 -12.97 16.80 -13.41
CA TRP A 393 -13.59 15.70 -14.15
C TRP A 393 -14.90 15.23 -13.48
N LEU A 394 -15.11 15.57 -12.20
CA LEU A 394 -16.25 15.12 -11.42
C LEU A 394 -17.50 15.95 -11.71
N THR A 395 -18.61 15.27 -12.01
CA THR A 395 -19.94 15.87 -11.98
C THR A 395 -20.50 15.87 -10.55
N ASP A 396 -21.54 16.65 -10.28
CA ASP A 396 -22.13 16.73 -8.94
C ASP A 396 -22.76 15.40 -8.48
N GLU A 397 -23.15 14.54 -9.41
CA GLU A 397 -23.70 13.21 -9.16
C GLU A 397 -22.61 12.15 -8.92
N THR A 398 -21.34 12.48 -9.19
CA THR A 398 -20.25 11.50 -9.07
C THR A 398 -20.07 11.12 -7.59
N VAL A 399 -20.30 9.86 -7.25
CA VAL A 399 -20.08 9.34 -5.89
C VAL A 399 -18.60 9.50 -5.53
N VAL A 400 -18.29 10.09 -4.39
CA VAL A 400 -16.92 10.24 -3.86
C VAL A 400 -16.70 9.27 -2.69
N CYS A 401 -17.69 9.11 -1.81
CA CYS A 401 -17.64 8.14 -0.72
C CYS A 401 -18.61 6.99 -1.00
N ARG A 402 -18.10 5.87 -1.53
CA ARG A 402 -18.94 4.69 -1.83
C ARG A 402 -19.59 4.08 -0.59
N CYS A 403 -18.98 4.18 0.59
CA CYS A 403 -19.54 3.57 1.80
C CYS A 403 -20.74 4.34 2.37
N GLU A 404 -20.83 5.63 2.11
CA GLU A 404 -21.87 6.52 2.66
C GLU A 404 -22.65 7.22 1.52
N GLU A 405 -22.43 6.76 0.28
CA GLU A 405 -23.05 7.25 -0.96
C GLU A 405 -22.98 8.77 -1.16
N VAL A 406 -21.93 9.41 -0.63
CA VAL A 406 -21.76 10.88 -0.72
C VAL A 406 -21.20 11.26 -2.07
N THR A 407 -21.88 12.17 -2.78
CA THR A 407 -21.46 12.68 -4.09
C THR A 407 -20.52 13.89 -4.00
N ALA A 408 -19.85 14.20 -5.11
CA ALA A 408 -19.03 15.41 -5.24
C ALA A 408 -19.85 16.69 -5.06
N GLY A 409 -21.09 16.71 -5.55
CA GLY A 409 -22.02 17.83 -5.36
C GLY A 409 -22.35 18.05 -3.89
N ALA A 410 -22.59 16.99 -3.11
CA ALA A 410 -22.82 17.08 -1.67
C ALA A 410 -21.60 17.64 -0.92
N VAL A 411 -20.39 17.23 -1.32
CA VAL A 411 -19.15 17.81 -0.76
C VAL A 411 -19.02 19.29 -1.10
N ARG A 412 -19.22 19.68 -2.37
CA ARG A 412 -19.17 21.08 -2.81
C ARG A 412 -20.21 21.94 -2.09
N ALA A 413 -21.42 21.44 -1.93
CA ALA A 413 -22.49 22.10 -1.18
C ALA A 413 -22.13 22.29 0.30
N ALA A 414 -21.49 21.30 0.94
CA ALA A 414 -21.02 21.42 2.32
C ALA A 414 -19.91 22.48 2.48
N CYS A 415 -19.11 22.71 1.45
CA CYS A 415 -18.06 23.74 1.43
C CYS A 415 -18.55 25.13 1.00
N ALA A 416 -19.75 25.23 0.40
CA ALA A 416 -20.31 26.49 -0.07
C ALA A 416 -20.48 27.49 1.09
N ASP A 417 -20.39 28.78 0.76
CA ASP A 417 -20.56 29.91 1.69
C ASP A 417 -19.69 29.84 2.96
N GLY A 418 -18.54 29.16 2.88
CA GLY A 418 -17.61 29.02 4.01
C GLY A 418 -18.02 27.97 5.05
N GLY A 419 -18.95 27.07 4.72
CA GLY A 419 -19.47 26.04 5.65
C GLY A 419 -18.38 25.14 6.22
N ALA A 420 -17.82 24.25 5.40
CA ALA A 420 -16.76 23.32 5.78
C ALA A 420 -15.42 23.62 5.07
N PRO A 421 -14.49 24.37 5.69
CA PRO A 421 -13.14 24.63 5.16
C PRO A 421 -12.20 23.42 5.08
N ASP A 422 -12.54 22.26 5.66
CA ASP A 422 -11.70 21.07 5.59
C ASP A 422 -12.47 19.74 5.53
N HIS A 423 -11.75 18.67 5.22
CA HIS A 423 -12.33 17.33 5.09
C HIS A 423 -12.90 16.77 6.41
N ARG A 424 -12.49 17.28 7.58
CA ARG A 424 -13.03 16.84 8.88
C ARG A 424 -14.42 17.41 9.10
N GLN A 425 -14.64 18.67 8.74
CA GLN A 425 -15.95 19.29 8.80
C GLN A 425 -16.88 18.79 7.68
N VAL A 426 -16.36 18.57 6.47
CA VAL A 426 -17.15 17.88 5.43
C VAL A 426 -17.59 16.50 5.91
N LYS A 427 -16.70 15.74 6.57
CA LYS A 427 -17.06 14.47 7.21
C LYS A 427 -18.23 14.63 8.19
N GLN A 428 -18.21 15.65 9.06
CA GLN A 428 -19.31 15.89 10.03
C GLN A 428 -20.65 16.22 9.35
N LEU A 429 -20.63 17.00 8.27
CA LEU A 429 -21.84 17.44 7.58
C LEU A 429 -22.41 16.39 6.62
N THR A 430 -21.55 15.61 5.96
CA THR A 430 -21.96 14.70 4.87
C THR A 430 -21.81 13.22 5.21
N ARG A 431 -21.16 12.89 6.34
CA ARG A 431 -20.70 11.53 6.71
C ARG A 431 -19.57 10.97 5.83
N ALA A 432 -19.07 11.71 4.84
CA ALA A 432 -17.99 11.23 3.97
C ALA A 432 -16.77 10.76 4.80
N GLY A 433 -16.40 9.50 4.64
CA GLY A 433 -15.31 8.87 5.40
C GLY A 433 -15.71 8.26 6.75
N MET A 434 -17.01 8.18 7.07
CA MET A 434 -17.53 7.47 8.26
C MET A 434 -17.85 5.98 8.03
N GLY A 435 -17.94 5.53 6.78
CA GLY A 435 -18.28 4.14 6.49
C GLY A 435 -17.15 3.14 6.72
N TRP A 436 -17.32 1.88 6.27
CA TRP A 436 -16.42 0.77 6.56
C TRP A 436 -14.93 1.02 6.26
N CYS A 437 -14.61 1.75 5.19
CA CYS A 437 -13.23 2.08 4.85
C CYS A 437 -12.61 3.17 5.75
N GLN A 438 -13.40 3.82 6.61
CA GLN A 438 -13.02 4.90 7.52
C GLN A 438 -12.30 6.07 6.81
N GLY A 439 -12.66 6.34 5.55
CA GLY A 439 -12.10 7.44 4.77
C GLY A 439 -10.74 7.17 4.12
N ARG A 440 -10.24 5.92 4.13
CA ARG A 440 -9.00 5.56 3.40
C ARG A 440 -9.10 5.76 1.90
N MET A 441 -10.29 5.50 1.35
CA MET A 441 -10.54 5.60 -0.08
C MET A 441 -10.93 7.03 -0.48
N CYS A 442 -11.89 7.63 0.22
CA CYS A 442 -12.46 8.92 -0.16
C CYS A 442 -11.80 10.12 0.52
N GLY A 443 -11.08 9.94 1.63
CA GLY A 443 -10.53 11.04 2.44
C GLY A 443 -9.64 12.01 1.64
N PRO A 444 -8.65 11.52 0.87
CA PRO A 444 -7.85 12.38 0.00
C PRO A 444 -8.68 13.14 -1.04
N THR A 445 -9.66 12.48 -1.67
CA THR A 445 -10.57 13.10 -2.64
C THR A 445 -11.41 14.20 -2.00
N VAL A 446 -12.02 13.93 -0.84
CA VAL A 446 -12.80 14.92 -0.08
C VAL A 446 -11.93 16.11 0.29
N HIS A 447 -10.68 15.88 0.70
CA HIS A 447 -9.72 16.95 0.97
C HIS A 447 -9.44 17.81 -0.27
N CYS A 448 -9.19 17.20 -1.43
CA CYS A 448 -8.97 17.95 -2.67
C CYS A 448 -10.19 18.80 -3.08
N LEU A 449 -11.41 18.34 -2.79
CA LEU A 449 -12.64 19.08 -3.08
C LEU A 449 -12.93 20.18 -2.05
N ALA A 450 -12.55 19.98 -0.79
CA ALA A 450 -12.86 20.90 0.32
C ALA A 450 -11.80 21.99 0.54
N GLY A 451 -10.52 21.69 0.31
CA GLY A 451 -9.41 22.52 0.76
C GLY A 451 -8.28 22.61 -0.24
N ARG A 452 -8.49 23.33 -1.36
CA ARG A 452 -7.40 23.69 -2.27
C ARG A 452 -6.40 24.57 -1.51
N GLY A 453 -5.14 24.10 -1.39
CA GLY A 453 -4.03 24.88 -0.82
C GLY A 453 -3.54 24.49 0.57
N ARG A 454 -4.11 23.48 1.23
CA ARG A 454 -3.57 22.90 2.48
C ARG A 454 -3.05 21.47 2.26
N PRO A 455 -1.96 21.06 2.93
CA PRO A 455 -1.53 19.66 2.93
C PRO A 455 -2.63 18.75 3.48
N TYR A 456 -2.81 17.58 2.86
CA TYR A 456 -3.71 16.56 3.39
C TYR A 456 -3.18 16.06 4.73
N THR A 457 -4.00 16.16 5.78
CA THR A 457 -3.69 15.57 7.09
C THR A 457 -4.56 14.33 7.29
N PRO A 458 -3.99 13.13 7.33
CA PRO A 458 -4.74 11.92 7.64
C PRO A 458 -5.47 12.04 8.98
N ALA A 459 -6.69 11.50 9.06
CA ALA A 459 -7.41 11.44 10.32
C ALA A 459 -6.75 10.42 11.26
N GLU A 460 -6.64 10.78 12.54
CA GLU A 460 -6.29 9.84 13.60
C GLU A 460 -7.42 8.81 13.78
N ARG A 461 -7.04 7.54 13.91
CA ARG A 461 -7.98 6.43 14.08
C ARG A 461 -7.46 5.50 15.17
N LEU A 462 -8.15 5.46 16.30
CA LEU A 462 -7.83 4.54 17.40
C LEU A 462 -8.02 3.06 17.00
N VAL A 463 -8.97 2.81 16.09
CA VAL A 463 -9.30 1.49 15.54
C VAL A 463 -8.97 1.48 14.04
N ALA A 464 -7.82 0.93 13.69
CA ALA A 464 -7.30 0.85 12.33
C ALA A 464 -8.08 -0.15 11.46
N THR A 465 -8.67 -1.19 12.02
CA THR A 465 -9.54 -2.11 11.28
C THR A 465 -10.70 -2.51 12.19
N PRO A 466 -11.93 -2.63 11.66
CA PRO A 466 -13.07 -3.05 12.46
C PRO A 466 -12.74 -4.36 13.19
N VAL A 467 -13.18 -4.46 14.44
CA VAL A 467 -13.06 -5.65 15.29
C VAL A 467 -14.43 -5.87 15.94
N THR A 468 -14.82 -7.13 16.09
CA THR A 468 -16.11 -7.47 16.70
C THR A 468 -16.12 -7.10 18.18
N LEU A 469 -17.29 -6.73 18.71
CA LEU A 469 -17.47 -6.46 20.13
C LEU A 469 -17.19 -7.70 21.00
N GLY A 470 -17.47 -8.90 20.48
CA GLY A 470 -17.14 -10.16 21.16
C GLY A 470 -15.64 -10.33 21.37
N ALA A 471 -14.84 -10.08 20.34
CA ALA A 471 -13.38 -10.14 20.46
C ALA A 471 -12.84 -9.13 21.49
N LEU A 472 -13.41 -7.92 21.55
CA LEU A 472 -13.05 -6.93 22.58
C LEU A 472 -13.43 -7.38 23.99
N ALA A 473 -14.65 -7.91 24.19
CA ALA A 473 -15.10 -8.39 25.49
C ALA A 473 -14.24 -9.55 26.04
N ASP A 474 -13.69 -10.39 25.16
CA ASP A 474 -12.80 -11.48 25.55
C ASP A 474 -11.40 -11.01 26.01
N LEU A 475 -10.97 -9.80 25.66
CA LEU A 475 -9.71 -9.23 26.18
C LEU A 475 -9.79 -9.01 27.69
N ASP A 476 -10.90 -8.43 28.16
CA ASP A 476 -11.11 -8.10 29.57
C ASP A 476 -11.19 -9.36 30.44
N ARG A 477 -11.83 -10.42 29.93
CA ARG A 477 -11.93 -11.71 30.63
C ARG A 477 -10.60 -12.40 30.80
N ARG A 478 -9.67 -12.25 29.84
CA ARG A 478 -8.33 -12.85 29.90
C ARG A 478 -7.33 -12.04 30.72
N ASN A 479 -7.57 -10.73 30.89
CA ASN A 479 -6.73 -9.84 31.70
C ASN A 479 -7.23 -9.68 33.15
N SER A 480 -8.46 -10.12 33.45
CA SER A 480 -8.97 -10.12 34.83
C SER A 480 -8.39 -11.31 35.60
N PRO A 481 -7.80 -11.13 36.79
CA PRO A 481 -7.49 -12.25 37.67
C PRO A 481 -8.81 -13.00 37.93
N ALA A 482 -8.77 -14.33 37.85
CA ALA A 482 -9.93 -15.17 38.11
C ALA A 482 -10.59 -14.70 39.41
N ARG A 483 -11.84 -14.21 39.31
CA ARG A 483 -12.64 -13.94 40.50
C ARG A 483 -12.86 -15.31 41.13
N THR A 484 -12.07 -15.64 42.15
CA THR A 484 -12.40 -16.70 43.10
C THR A 484 -13.73 -16.31 43.73
N GLU A 485 -14.78 -17.05 43.36
CA GLU A 485 -16.04 -17.10 44.10
C GLU A 485 -15.83 -17.69 45.49
#